data_AF-A0A423JEV6-F1
#
_entry.id   AF-A0A423JEV6-F1
#
_cell.length_a   1.000
_cell.length_b   1.000
_cell.length_c   1.000
_cell.angle_alpha   90.00
_cell.angle_beta   90.00
_cell.angle_gamma   90.00
#
_symmetry.space_group_name_H-M   'P 1'
#
loop_
_entity.id
_entity.type
_entity.pdbx_description
1 polymer ?
#
loop_
_entity_poly.entity_id
_entity_poly.type
_entity_poly.pdbx_seq_one_letter_code
_entity_poly.pdbx_strand_id
1 'polypeptide(L)'
;MKTTFETALDQHEISDFFKGNHIYFARGSEWGIHLYISNWQEMCGVLKTQNAAQSLLTTIFQEYVRYLVENYEDAEGLFSNIAAYYIARGMFHFLSVDNYDLIESLETKDKVKIGRLFRLLRTEYDRKNRDLPSYSFDQKIKNLKGNGCTIELEDL
;
A
#
# COMPACT_ATOMS: atom_id res chain seq x y z
N MET A 1 13.70 -10.36 -18.95
CA MET A 1 12.27 -10.05 -19.08
C MET A 1 11.98 -8.95 -18.06
N LYS A 2 11.29 -7.87 -18.45
CA LYS A 2 10.93 -6.81 -17.50
C LYS A 2 9.84 -7.32 -16.56
N THR A 3 9.92 -6.93 -15.29
CA THR A 3 8.89 -7.17 -14.28
C THR A 3 7.64 -6.34 -14.58
N THR A 4 6.52 -6.66 -13.93
CA THR A 4 5.29 -5.85 -14.07
C THR A 4 5.50 -4.46 -13.46
N PHE A 5 6.27 -4.36 -12.38
CA PHE A 5 6.69 -3.09 -11.81
C PHE A 5 7.54 -2.23 -12.76
N GLU A 6 8.57 -2.81 -13.38
CA GLU A 6 9.40 -2.08 -14.36
C GLU A 6 8.57 -1.62 -15.57
N THR A 7 7.61 -2.44 -16.00
CA THR A 7 6.69 -2.07 -17.08
C THR A 7 5.82 -0.88 -16.69
N ALA A 8 5.27 -0.88 -15.46
CA ALA A 8 4.47 0.23 -14.94
C ALA A 8 5.29 1.53 -14.81
N LEU A 9 6.56 1.44 -14.38
CA LEU A 9 7.47 2.59 -14.35
C LEU A 9 7.69 3.17 -15.74
N ASP A 10 7.99 2.33 -16.72
CA ASP A 10 8.28 2.75 -18.10
C ASP A 10 7.06 3.37 -18.80
N GLN A 11 5.85 2.93 -18.44
CA GLN A 11 4.60 3.39 -19.04
C GLN A 11 3.93 4.54 -18.28
N HIS A 12 4.51 4.99 -17.15
CA HIS A 12 3.89 5.95 -16.24
C HIS A 12 2.53 5.48 -15.68
N GLU A 13 2.41 4.19 -15.41
CA GLU A 13 1.20 3.51 -14.93
C GLU A 13 1.33 3.04 -13.47
N ILE A 14 2.11 3.76 -12.67
CA ILE A 14 2.40 3.38 -11.27
C ILE A 14 1.14 3.35 -10.41
N SER A 15 0.22 4.29 -10.61
CA SER A 15 -1.08 4.25 -9.94
C SER A 15 -1.84 2.97 -10.29
N ASP A 16 -1.83 2.54 -11.55
CA ASP A 16 -2.51 1.31 -11.98
C ASP A 16 -1.83 0.06 -11.42
N PHE A 17 -0.51 0.07 -11.27
CA PHE A 17 0.22 -0.98 -10.57
C PHE A 17 -0.24 -1.15 -9.13
N PHE A 18 -0.29 -0.06 -8.36
CA PHE A 18 -0.72 -0.11 -6.96
C PHE A 18 -2.22 -0.40 -6.79
N LYS A 19 -3.07 0.05 -7.73
CA LYS A 19 -4.51 -0.27 -7.74
C LYS A 19 -4.80 -1.69 -8.23
N GLY A 20 -3.83 -2.33 -8.89
CA GLY A 20 -4.03 -3.61 -9.55
C GLY A 20 -5.01 -3.58 -10.71
N ASN A 21 -4.90 -2.53 -11.52
CA ASN A 21 -5.60 -2.43 -12.79
C ASN A 21 -4.83 -3.16 -13.90
N HIS A 22 -5.52 -3.45 -14.99
CA HIS A 22 -4.94 -4.00 -16.21
C HIS A 22 -4.13 -5.29 -15.98
N ILE A 23 -2.88 -5.31 -16.43
CA ILE A 23 -1.97 -6.46 -16.38
C ILE A 23 -1.21 -6.56 -15.05
N TYR A 24 -1.32 -5.54 -14.18
CA TYR A 24 -0.52 -5.43 -12.96
C TYR A 24 -1.08 -6.26 -11.79
N PHE A 25 -2.26 -6.82 -11.98
CA PHE A 25 -2.88 -7.77 -11.06
C PHE A 25 -3.76 -8.75 -11.82
N ALA A 26 -3.48 -10.05 -11.67
CA ALA A 26 -4.42 -11.08 -12.06
C ALA A 26 -5.58 -11.07 -11.04
N ARG A 27 -6.77 -10.60 -11.46
CA ARG A 27 -8.00 -10.67 -10.65
C ARG A 27 -8.36 -12.13 -10.37
N GLY A 28 -7.88 -12.65 -9.25
CA GLY A 28 -8.33 -13.86 -8.58
C GLY A 28 -8.55 -13.52 -7.12
N SER A 29 -9.80 -13.20 -6.77
CA SER A 29 -10.28 -12.64 -5.50
C SER A 29 -10.05 -13.48 -4.23
N GLU A 30 -9.30 -14.58 -4.32
CA GLU A 30 -9.12 -15.56 -3.24
C GLU A 30 -7.87 -15.28 -2.37
N TRP A 31 -6.94 -14.44 -2.83
CA TRP A 31 -5.62 -14.29 -2.21
C TRP A 31 -5.46 -13.04 -1.32
N GLY A 32 -6.46 -12.16 -1.26
CA GLY A 32 -6.49 -11.01 -0.33
C GLY A 32 -5.18 -10.21 -0.27
N ILE A 33 -4.60 -10.07 0.92
CA ILE A 33 -3.35 -9.33 1.15
C ILE A 33 -2.11 -9.99 0.52
N HIS A 34 -2.12 -11.32 0.31
CA HIS A 34 -0.96 -12.04 -0.26
C HIS A 34 -0.60 -11.54 -1.65
N LEU A 35 -1.62 -11.13 -2.38
CA LEU A 35 -1.56 -10.55 -3.70
C LEU A 35 -0.77 -9.22 -3.69
N TYR A 36 -1.07 -8.33 -2.74
CA TYR A 36 -0.29 -7.11 -2.51
C TYR A 36 1.14 -7.41 -2.06
N ILE A 37 1.35 -8.39 -1.17
CA ILE A 37 2.69 -8.78 -0.72
C ILE A 37 3.56 -9.24 -1.91
N SER A 38 3.01 -10.00 -2.85
CA SER A 38 3.74 -10.43 -4.05
C SER A 38 4.21 -9.24 -4.90
N ASN A 39 3.34 -8.25 -5.12
CA ASN A 39 3.70 -7.04 -5.87
C ASN A 39 4.77 -6.22 -5.13
N TRP A 40 4.65 -6.11 -3.80
CA TRP A 40 5.67 -5.47 -2.97
C TRP A 40 7.01 -6.22 -3.02
N GLN A 41 7.02 -7.54 -3.04
CA GLN A 41 8.24 -8.35 -3.19
C GLN A 41 8.90 -8.15 -4.56
N GLU A 42 8.13 -8.15 -5.65
CA GLU A 42 8.65 -7.88 -7.00
C GLU A 42 9.25 -6.46 -7.07
N MET A 43 8.47 -5.45 -6.66
CA MET A 43 8.91 -4.06 -6.62
C MET A 43 10.17 -3.89 -5.77
N CYS A 44 10.22 -4.45 -4.57
CA CYS A 44 11.41 -4.37 -3.72
C CYS A 44 12.61 -5.13 -4.31
N GLY A 45 12.37 -6.18 -5.09
CA GLY A 45 13.39 -6.89 -5.86
C GLY A 45 14.08 -5.98 -6.88
N VAL A 46 13.35 -5.05 -7.49
CA VAL A 46 13.88 -4.02 -8.40
C VAL A 46 14.47 -2.84 -7.63
N LEU A 47 13.75 -2.31 -6.64
CA LEU A 47 14.18 -1.11 -5.89
C LEU A 47 15.51 -1.32 -5.16
N LYS A 48 15.75 -2.51 -4.59
CA LYS A 48 16.99 -2.80 -3.84
C LYS A 48 18.28 -2.64 -4.66
N THR A 49 18.19 -2.60 -6.00
CA THR A 49 19.35 -2.41 -6.88
C THR A 49 19.52 -0.95 -7.30
N GLN A 50 18.62 -0.05 -6.89
CA GLN A 50 18.65 1.37 -7.21
C GLN A 50 19.40 2.16 -6.13
N ASN A 51 20.26 3.09 -6.54
CA ASN A 51 21.04 3.93 -5.60
C ASN A 51 20.16 4.83 -4.70
N ALA A 52 18.96 5.18 -5.15
CA ALA A 52 18.02 6.05 -4.45
C ALA A 52 16.68 5.34 -4.16
N ALA A 53 16.75 4.05 -3.80
CA ALA A 53 15.58 3.17 -3.64
C ALA A 53 14.44 3.77 -2.79
N GLN A 54 14.76 4.32 -1.62
CA GLN A 54 13.77 4.90 -0.70
C GLN A 54 13.12 6.17 -1.27
N SER A 55 13.93 7.05 -1.88
CA SER A 55 13.41 8.27 -2.50
C SER A 55 12.52 7.94 -3.70
N LEU A 56 12.93 6.98 -4.54
CA LEU A 56 12.10 6.49 -5.64
C LEU A 56 10.78 5.91 -5.11
N LEU A 57 10.83 5.03 -4.11
CA LEU A 57 9.65 4.45 -3.47
C LEU A 57 8.69 5.53 -2.91
N THR A 58 9.25 6.53 -2.23
CA THR A 58 8.46 7.64 -1.68
C THR A 58 7.74 8.38 -2.80
N THR A 59 8.45 8.75 -3.87
CA THR A 59 7.88 9.47 -5.02
C THR A 59 6.76 8.68 -5.70
N ILE A 60 6.98 7.40 -6.01
CA ILE A 60 5.96 6.58 -6.70
C ILE A 60 4.73 6.32 -5.82
N PHE A 61 4.92 6.18 -4.50
CA PHE A 61 3.80 5.99 -3.58
C PHE A 61 3.02 7.28 -3.36
N GLN A 62 3.70 8.43 -3.30
CA GLN A 62 3.05 9.74 -3.28
C GLN A 62 2.20 9.96 -4.54
N GLU A 63 2.72 9.61 -5.71
CA GLU A 63 1.97 9.66 -6.97
C GLU A 63 0.69 8.81 -6.88
N TYR A 64 0.82 7.55 -6.47
CA TYR A 64 -0.34 6.68 -6.23
C TYR A 64 -1.38 7.32 -5.30
N VAL A 65 -0.96 7.82 -4.12
CA VAL A 65 -1.86 8.47 -3.16
C VAL A 65 -2.60 9.65 -3.81
N ARG A 66 -1.94 10.44 -4.67
CA ARG A 66 -2.55 11.58 -5.38
C ARG A 66 -3.64 11.16 -6.36
N TYR A 67 -3.55 9.98 -6.95
CA TYR A 67 -4.57 9.42 -7.86
C TYR A 67 -5.74 8.71 -7.15
N LEU A 68 -5.69 8.54 -5.84
CA LEU A 68 -6.82 7.98 -5.09
C LEU A 68 -8.00 8.95 -5.08
N VAL A 69 -9.22 8.44 -5.12
CA VAL A 69 -10.43 9.23 -4.83
C VAL A 69 -11.03 8.75 -3.51
N GLU A 70 -11.81 9.62 -2.84
CA GLU A 70 -12.43 9.29 -1.55
C GLU A 70 -13.63 8.33 -1.74
N ASN A 71 -13.33 7.07 -2.08
CA ASN A 71 -14.29 5.96 -2.20
C ASN A 71 -13.78 4.70 -1.48
N TYR A 72 -14.66 3.72 -1.33
CA TYR A 72 -14.34 2.49 -0.59
C TYR A 72 -13.22 1.69 -1.25
N GLU A 73 -13.25 1.54 -2.56
CA GLU A 73 -12.35 0.68 -3.32
C GLU A 73 -10.90 1.18 -3.24
N ASP A 74 -10.68 2.49 -3.43
CA ASP A 74 -9.36 3.11 -3.29
C ASP A 74 -8.90 3.11 -1.83
N ALA A 75 -9.80 3.28 -0.87
CA ALA A 75 -9.45 3.23 0.54
C ALA A 75 -9.01 1.81 0.97
N GLU A 76 -9.73 0.77 0.56
CA GLU A 76 -9.38 -0.62 0.83
C GLU A 76 -8.07 -1.04 0.12
N GLY A 77 -7.89 -0.61 -1.13
CA GLY A 77 -6.65 -0.81 -1.86
C GLY A 77 -5.46 -0.13 -1.17
N LEU A 78 -5.64 1.10 -0.69
CA LEU A 78 -4.62 1.82 0.09
C LEU A 78 -4.29 1.07 1.38
N PHE A 79 -5.29 0.62 2.14
CA PHE A 79 -5.06 -0.20 3.34
C PHE A 79 -4.21 -1.43 3.01
N SER A 80 -4.55 -2.14 1.94
CA SER A 80 -3.86 -3.36 1.54
C SER A 80 -2.40 -3.09 1.12
N ASN A 81 -2.15 -1.99 0.42
CA ASN A 81 -0.80 -1.54 0.08
C ASN A 81 0.03 -1.16 1.30
N ILE A 82 -0.54 -0.39 2.25
CA ILE A 82 0.16 -0.03 3.49
C ILE A 82 0.45 -1.28 4.33
N ALA A 83 -0.49 -2.22 4.42
CA ALA A 83 -0.27 -3.47 5.15
C ALA A 83 0.82 -4.33 4.50
N ALA A 84 0.85 -4.42 3.17
CA ALA A 84 1.92 -5.11 2.46
C ALA A 84 3.28 -4.41 2.60
N TYR A 85 3.32 -3.07 2.63
CA TYR A 85 4.53 -2.31 2.93
C TYR A 85 5.14 -2.71 4.28
N TYR A 86 4.35 -2.72 5.36
CA TYR A 86 4.87 -3.03 6.70
C TYR A 86 5.35 -4.50 6.81
N ILE A 87 4.72 -5.42 6.09
CA ILE A 87 5.22 -6.80 5.97
C ILE A 87 6.55 -6.82 5.18
N ALA A 88 6.61 -6.13 4.04
CA ALA A 88 7.82 -6.02 3.21
C ALA A 88 8.98 -5.35 3.96
N ARG A 89 8.68 -4.39 4.84
CA ARG A 89 9.66 -3.72 5.69
C ARG A 89 10.44 -4.69 6.59
N GLY A 90 9.81 -5.78 7.02
CA GLY A 90 10.47 -6.87 7.75
C GLY A 90 11.30 -7.83 6.85
N MET A 91 11.08 -7.80 5.54
CA MET A 91 11.76 -8.68 4.56
C MET A 91 12.94 -8.01 3.85
N PHE A 92 12.89 -6.69 3.66
CA PHE A 92 13.90 -5.94 2.88
C PHE A 92 14.55 -4.84 3.72
N HIS A 93 15.84 -5.00 4.05
CA HIS A 93 16.59 -4.09 4.92
C HIS A 93 16.56 -2.61 4.47
N PHE A 94 16.56 -2.33 3.16
CA PHE A 94 16.53 -0.95 2.67
C PHE A 94 15.23 -0.20 3.01
N LEU A 95 14.16 -0.90 3.42
CA LEU A 95 12.90 -0.29 3.85
C LEU A 95 12.90 0.15 5.32
N SER A 96 13.97 -0.10 6.06
CA SER A 96 14.08 0.26 7.49
C SER A 96 15.42 0.91 7.87
N VAL A 97 16.39 0.96 6.94
CA VAL A 97 17.66 1.65 7.16
C VAL A 97 17.42 3.14 7.46
N ASP A 98 18.25 3.70 8.36
CA ASP A 98 18.19 5.09 8.81
C ASP A 98 16.82 5.52 9.38
N ASN A 99 16.09 4.56 9.98
CA ASN A 99 14.73 4.75 10.50
C ASN A 99 13.72 5.18 9.44
N TYR A 100 13.98 4.88 8.17
CA TYR A 100 13.03 5.16 7.10
C TYR A 100 11.67 4.51 7.37
N ASP A 101 10.63 5.31 7.21
CA ASP A 101 9.25 4.88 7.15
C ASP A 101 8.57 5.59 5.97
N LEU A 102 7.98 4.80 5.07
CA LEU A 102 7.37 5.31 3.85
C LEU A 102 6.28 6.31 4.17
N ILE A 103 5.41 5.99 5.12
CA ILE A 103 4.26 6.82 5.44
C ILE A 103 4.71 8.11 6.11
N GLU A 104 5.71 8.04 7.00
CA GLU A 104 6.29 9.27 7.58
C GLU A 104 6.98 10.17 6.57
N SER A 105 7.55 9.59 5.51
CA SER A 105 8.28 10.31 4.47
C SER A 105 7.37 11.02 3.46
N LEU A 106 6.05 10.83 3.53
CA LEU A 106 5.10 11.48 2.62
C LEU A 106 4.90 12.97 2.95
N GLU A 107 4.53 13.77 1.94
CA GLU A 107 4.14 15.16 2.17
C GLU A 107 2.87 15.25 3.03
N THR A 108 2.72 16.33 3.80
CA THR A 108 1.56 16.57 4.67
C THR A 108 0.22 16.44 3.94
N LYS A 109 0.12 16.94 2.71
CA LYS A 109 -1.12 16.86 1.92
C LYS A 109 -1.50 15.42 1.56
N ASP A 110 -0.50 14.57 1.33
CA ASP A 110 -0.68 13.17 0.97
C ASP A 110 -1.04 12.37 2.23
N LYS A 111 -0.43 12.68 3.39
CA LYS A 111 -0.82 12.14 4.72
C LYS A 111 -2.29 12.46 5.08
N VAL A 112 -2.72 13.71 4.92
CA VAL A 112 -4.13 14.12 5.17
C VAL A 112 -5.11 13.32 4.33
N LYS A 113 -4.75 13.02 3.07
CA LYS A 113 -5.57 12.21 2.18
C LYS A 113 -5.66 10.75 2.65
N ILE A 114 -4.54 10.17 3.10
CA ILE A 114 -4.52 8.85 3.74
C ILE A 114 -5.48 8.84 4.94
N GLY A 115 -5.40 9.84 5.83
CA GLY A 115 -6.27 9.92 6.99
C GLY A 115 -7.75 9.96 6.65
N ARG A 116 -8.15 10.71 5.60
CA ARG A 116 -9.54 10.73 5.14
C ARG A 116 -10.01 9.36 4.65
N LEU A 117 -9.19 8.65 3.89
CA LEU A 117 -9.51 7.31 3.38
C LEU A 117 -9.61 6.29 4.52
N PHE A 118 -8.76 6.37 5.53
CA PHE A 118 -8.85 5.50 6.71
C PHE A 118 -10.10 5.76 7.55
N ARG A 119 -10.48 7.03 7.74
CA ARG A 119 -11.75 7.41 8.39
C ARG A 119 -12.97 6.94 7.58
N LEU A 120 -12.89 6.93 6.25
CA LEU A 120 -13.92 6.33 5.41
C LEU A 120 -14.05 4.82 5.70
N LEU A 121 -12.94 4.06 5.68
CA LEU A 121 -12.95 2.63 5.99
C LEU A 121 -13.53 2.33 7.37
N ARG A 122 -13.21 3.14 8.37
CA ARG A 122 -13.77 3.01 9.72
C ARG A 122 -15.29 2.93 9.72
N THR A 123 -15.94 3.71 8.86
CA THR A 123 -17.41 3.77 8.77
C THR A 123 -18.00 2.73 7.81
N GLU A 124 -17.25 2.31 6.79
CA GLU A 124 -17.80 1.52 5.69
C GLU A 124 -17.38 0.05 5.69
N TYR A 125 -16.21 -0.28 6.22
CA TYR A 125 -15.57 -1.58 6.02
C TYR A 125 -16.43 -2.73 6.56
N ASP A 126 -16.76 -2.70 7.86
CA ASP A 126 -17.55 -3.78 8.46
C ASP A 126 -18.97 -3.85 7.88
N ARG A 127 -19.52 -2.73 7.43
CA ARG A 127 -20.83 -2.67 6.76
C ARG A 127 -20.79 -3.40 5.41
N LYS A 128 -19.76 -3.16 4.61
CA LYS A 128 -19.60 -3.77 3.27
C LYS A 128 -19.17 -5.24 3.33
N ASN A 129 -18.51 -5.66 4.41
CA ASN A 129 -17.99 -7.02 4.57
C ASN A 129 -18.80 -7.89 5.55
N ARG A 130 -19.98 -7.44 5.98
CA ARG A 130 -20.81 -8.12 7.00
C ARG A 130 -21.05 -9.61 6.73
N ASP A 131 -21.27 -9.95 5.47
CA ASP A 131 -21.65 -11.31 5.05
C ASP A 131 -20.45 -12.14 4.57
N LEU A 132 -19.24 -11.57 4.62
CA LEU A 132 -18.00 -12.25 4.24
C LEU A 132 -17.27 -12.76 5.49
N PRO A 133 -16.59 -13.92 5.43
CA PRO A 133 -15.75 -14.43 6.51
C PRO A 133 -14.44 -13.63 6.59
N SER A 134 -14.56 -12.33 6.87
CA SER A 134 -13.46 -11.38 6.88
C SER A 134 -13.20 -10.88 8.30
N TYR A 135 -11.95 -10.46 8.56
CA TYR A 135 -11.63 -9.75 9.79
C TYR A 135 -12.36 -8.42 9.85
N SER A 136 -12.81 -8.01 11.04
CA SER A 136 -13.31 -6.65 11.24
C SER A 136 -12.23 -5.61 10.97
N PHE A 137 -12.62 -4.36 10.74
CA PHE A 137 -11.66 -3.28 10.54
C PHE A 137 -10.72 -3.11 11.75
N ASP A 138 -11.23 -3.26 12.97
CA ASP A 138 -10.40 -3.24 14.19
C ASP A 138 -9.34 -4.35 14.20
N GLN A 139 -9.72 -5.57 13.80
CA GLN A 139 -8.78 -6.68 13.69
C GLN A 139 -7.72 -6.41 12.61
N LYS A 140 -8.14 -5.81 11.49
CA LYS A 140 -7.22 -5.37 10.42
C LYS A 140 -6.22 -4.32 10.91
N ILE A 141 -6.66 -3.29 11.64
CA ILE A 141 -5.77 -2.28 12.25
C ILE A 141 -4.84 -2.92 13.27
N LYS A 142 -5.34 -3.83 14.11
CA LYS A 142 -4.51 -4.56 15.07
C LYS A 142 -3.41 -5.36 14.38
N ASN A 143 -3.72 -6.06 13.30
CA ASN A 143 -2.74 -6.81 12.51
C ASN A 143 -1.71 -5.88 11.85
N LEU A 144 -2.16 -4.74 11.32
CA LEU A 144 -1.28 -3.71 10.76
C LEU A 144 -0.27 -3.18 11.80
N LYS A 145 -0.75 -2.86 13.01
CA LYS A 145 0.13 -2.46 14.13
C LYS A 145 1.08 -3.59 14.54
N GLY A 146 0.59 -4.83 14.55
CA GLY A 146 1.40 -6.03 14.81
C GLY A 146 2.54 -6.24 13.80
N ASN A 147 2.38 -5.75 12.56
CA ASN A 147 3.41 -5.77 11.52
C ASN A 147 4.38 -4.57 11.58
N GLY A 148 4.29 -3.72 12.61
CA GLY A 148 5.23 -2.62 12.84
C GLY A 148 4.75 -1.23 12.40
N CYS A 149 3.48 -1.07 12.01
CA CYS A 149 2.89 0.25 11.83
C CYS A 149 2.67 0.93 13.18
N THR A 150 3.39 2.02 13.44
CA THR A 150 3.26 2.81 14.68
C THR A 150 2.46 4.10 14.48
N ILE A 151 2.04 4.38 13.25
CA ILE A 151 1.34 5.60 12.87
C ILE A 151 -0.16 5.42 13.09
N GLU A 152 -0.78 6.38 13.75
CA GLU A 152 -2.24 6.47 13.85
C GLU A 152 -2.78 7.02 12.51
N LEU A 153 -3.01 6.10 11.57
CA LEU A 153 -3.37 6.44 10.18
C LEU A 153 -4.68 7.24 10.09
N GLU A 154 -5.60 7.06 11.03
CA GLU A 154 -6.86 7.81 11.10
C GLU A 154 -6.69 9.25 11.58
N ASP A 155 -5.56 9.58 12.22
CA ASP A 155 -5.25 10.91 12.76
C ASP A 155 -4.36 11.75 11.82
N LEU A 156 -3.99 11.18 10.67
CA LEU A 156 -3.28 11.88 9.59
C LEU A 156 -4.14 12.94 8.89
#